data_AF-A0ABD2UTU0-F1
#
_entry.id   AF-A0ABD2UTU0-F1
#
_cell.length_a   1.000
_cell.length_b   1.000
_cell.length_c   1.000
_cell.angle_alpha   90.00
_cell.angle_beta   90.00
_cell.angle_gamma   90.00
#
_symmetry.space_group_name_H-M   'P 1'
#
loop_
_entity.id
_entity.type
_entity.pdbx_description
1 polymer ?
#
loop_
_entity_poly.entity_id
_entity_poly.type
_entity_poly.pdbx_seq_one_letter_code
_entity_poly.pdbx_strand_id
1 'polypeptide(L)'
;MHLTKKMVWFKSKSTLRNQRSIENDDSGSLVNKSNVNEEYDQALRTKSYVELYNKVQEQLEDGKLNESSSSSLQLDTNLCQEALLKLPESCQLHPLIVNYFDITLEACRICELLLQNVQQTRANYGKIRRAIRLMTIEQESGHCYNVYRELASFASLNNSFSVVNQVQILDTREGHDLLLQKLSLQFRRVKKRMKILKTCKRVLELVLQ
;
A
#
# COMPACT_ATOMS: atom_id res chain seq x y z
N MET A 1 -33.71 -1.74 -14.41
CA MET A 1 -33.72 -2.10 -12.96
C MET A 1 -32.29 -2.19 -12.45
N HIS A 2 -31.80 -1.14 -11.77
CA HIS A 2 -30.47 -1.14 -11.17
C HIS A 2 -30.52 -1.72 -9.75
N LEU A 3 -29.94 -2.91 -9.55
CA LEU A 3 -29.77 -3.51 -8.23
C LEU A 3 -28.40 -3.12 -7.66
N THR A 4 -28.34 -2.02 -6.91
CA THR A 4 -27.15 -1.64 -6.13
C THR A 4 -27.07 -2.51 -4.87
N LYS A 5 -26.18 -3.52 -4.90
CA LYS A 5 -25.84 -4.30 -3.70
C LYS A 5 -24.97 -3.44 -2.77
N LYS A 6 -25.56 -2.96 -1.67
CA LYS A 6 -24.82 -2.33 -0.56
C LYS A 6 -23.82 -3.33 0.02
N MET A 7 -22.53 -2.98 0.00
CA MET A 7 -21.49 -3.67 0.76
C MET A 7 -21.63 -3.32 2.24
N VAL A 8 -21.98 -4.31 3.05
CA VAL A 8 -21.95 -4.20 4.52
C VAL A 8 -20.58 -4.67 5.00
N TRP A 9 -19.75 -3.71 5.42
CA TRP A 9 -18.48 -3.98 6.09
C TRP A 9 -18.77 -4.49 7.51
N PHE A 10 -18.45 -5.75 7.78
CA PHE A 10 -18.46 -6.28 9.15
C PHE A 10 -17.12 -5.92 9.82
N LYS A 11 -17.15 -4.93 10.71
CA LYS A 11 -16.07 -4.69 11.69
C LYS A 11 -15.84 -5.97 12.49
N SER A 12 -14.69 -6.59 12.30
CA SER A 12 -14.26 -7.74 13.09
C SER A 12 -13.76 -7.23 14.43
N LYS A 13 -14.53 -7.43 15.50
CA LYS A 13 -14.04 -7.30 16.88
C LYS A 13 -13.15 -8.51 17.17
N SER A 14 -11.85 -8.31 17.30
CA SER A 14 -10.92 -9.34 17.78
C SER A 14 -10.95 -9.37 19.31
N THR A 15 -11.71 -10.30 19.89
CA THR A 15 -11.53 -10.67 21.31
C THR A 15 -10.36 -11.65 21.41
N LEU A 16 -9.15 -11.13 21.52
CA LEU A 16 -7.98 -11.88 22.00
C LEU A 16 -8.00 -11.82 23.53
N ARG A 17 -8.65 -12.81 24.15
CA ARG A 17 -8.62 -13.05 25.59
C ARG A 17 -7.25 -13.65 25.92
N ASN A 18 -6.30 -12.82 26.31
CA ASN A 18 -5.02 -13.29 26.84
C ASN A 18 -5.15 -13.49 28.35
N GLN A 19 -4.99 -14.74 28.77
CA GLN A 19 -5.00 -15.18 30.16
C GLN A 19 -3.56 -15.13 30.64
N ARG A 20 -3.21 -14.15 31.48
CA ARG A 20 -1.98 -14.16 32.29
C ARG A 20 -2.35 -13.80 33.72
N SER A 21 -2.21 -14.79 34.59
CA SER A 21 -2.20 -14.69 36.03
C SER A 21 -0.95 -13.93 36.49
N ILE A 22 -1.15 -12.84 37.21
CA ILE A 22 -0.15 -12.24 38.10
C ILE A 22 -0.90 -11.93 39.40
N GLU A 23 -0.60 -12.69 40.45
CA GLU A 23 -0.91 -12.33 41.83
C GLU A 23 0.06 -11.22 42.26
N ASN A 24 -0.47 -10.05 42.66
CA ASN A 24 -0.26 -9.45 43.98
C ASN A 24 -0.74 -7.99 44.02
N ASP A 25 -1.40 -7.70 45.14
CA ASP A 25 -1.61 -6.44 45.86
C ASP A 25 -2.26 -5.20 45.20
N ASP A 26 -3.49 -5.01 45.66
CA ASP A 26 -4.04 -3.84 46.37
C ASP A 26 -4.18 -2.47 45.68
N SER A 27 -5.42 -1.97 45.82
CA SER A 27 -5.91 -0.60 45.77
C SER A 27 -5.91 0.18 44.45
N GLY A 28 -7.08 0.16 43.82
CA GLY A 28 -7.75 1.41 43.47
C GLY A 28 -7.77 1.83 42.00
N SER A 29 -8.97 2.22 41.56
CA SER A 29 -9.29 2.97 40.33
C SER A 29 -9.60 2.15 39.08
N LEU A 30 -10.91 1.92 38.94
CA LEU A 30 -11.63 1.56 37.74
C LEU A 30 -11.32 2.54 36.58
N VAL A 31 -11.33 2.02 35.34
CA VAL A 31 -11.18 2.70 34.03
C VAL A 31 -9.77 2.64 33.42
N ASN A 32 -9.35 1.43 33.06
CA ASN A 32 -8.36 1.22 32.00
C ASN A 32 -9.02 1.52 30.64
N LYS A 33 -9.06 2.80 30.25
CA LYS A 33 -9.23 3.18 28.85
C LYS A 33 -7.91 2.82 28.16
N SER A 34 -7.83 1.63 27.56
CA SER A 34 -6.72 1.28 26.67
C SER A 34 -6.63 2.37 25.60
N ASN A 35 -5.57 3.16 25.65
CA ASN A 35 -5.33 4.22 24.69
C ASN A 35 -5.15 3.56 23.32
N VAL A 36 -6.01 3.90 22.36
CA VAL A 36 -5.94 3.35 20.99
C VAL A 36 -4.56 3.60 20.39
N ASN A 37 -3.90 4.70 20.76
CA ASN A 37 -2.54 5.00 20.34
C ASN A 37 -1.51 4.01 20.90
N GLU A 38 -1.65 3.57 22.16
CA GLU A 38 -0.75 2.56 22.73
C GLU A 38 -0.94 1.19 22.07
N GLU A 39 -2.19 0.83 21.75
CA GLU A 39 -2.47 -0.41 21.00
C GLU A 39 -1.89 -0.33 19.58
N TYR A 40 -1.98 0.84 18.94
CA TYR A 40 -1.39 1.10 17.64
C TYR A 40 0.15 1.03 17.68
N ASP A 41 0.77 1.65 18.69
CA ASP A 41 2.21 1.62 18.92
C ASP A 41 2.70 0.20 19.22
N GLN A 42 1.94 -0.59 19.97
CA GLN A 42 2.27 -2.00 20.21
C GLN A 42 2.15 -2.87 18.96
N ALA A 43 1.17 -2.61 18.08
CA ALA A 43 1.03 -3.32 16.81
C ALA A 43 2.21 -3.03 15.86
N LEU A 44 2.68 -1.79 15.85
CA LEU A 44 3.85 -1.37 15.06
C LEU A 44 5.18 -1.81 15.69
N ARG A 45 5.26 -2.03 17.00
CA ARG A 45 6.44 -2.58 17.69
C ARG A 45 6.61 -4.10 17.55
N THR A 46 6.11 -4.69 16.47
CA THR A 46 6.45 -6.08 16.16
C THR A 46 7.93 -6.16 15.76
N LYS A 47 8.64 -7.19 16.22
CA LYS A 47 10.07 -7.39 15.90
C LYS A 47 10.33 -7.31 14.38
N SER A 48 9.42 -7.88 13.58
CA SER A 48 9.46 -7.82 12.12
C SER A 48 9.38 -6.41 11.55
N TYR A 49 8.54 -5.52 12.11
CA TYR A 49 8.46 -4.13 11.64
C TYR A 49 9.71 -3.35 12.00
N VAL A 50 10.23 -3.52 13.22
CA VAL A 50 11.46 -2.86 13.68
C VAL A 50 12.66 -3.29 12.84
N GLU A 51 12.78 -4.58 12.52
CA GLU A 51 13.83 -5.10 11.63
C GLU A 51 13.73 -4.51 10.21
N LEU A 52 12.51 -4.36 9.69
CA LEU A 52 12.27 -3.80 8.35
C LEU A 52 12.58 -2.30 8.32
N TYR A 53 12.12 -1.56 9.33
CA TYR A 53 12.40 -0.14 9.51
C TYR A 53 13.92 0.12 9.63
N ASN A 54 14.61 -0.66 10.45
CA ASN A 54 16.05 -0.53 10.62
C ASN A 54 16.83 -0.82 9.33
N LYS A 55 16.42 -1.84 8.56
CA LYS A 55 17.03 -2.13 7.24
C LYS A 55 16.87 -0.98 6.25
N VAL A 56 15.67 -0.39 6.19
CA VAL A 56 15.40 0.76 5.31
C VAL A 56 16.22 1.98 5.74
N GLN A 57 16.36 2.19 7.05
CA GLN A 57 17.14 3.31 7.58
C GLN A 57 18.65 3.10 7.40
N GLU A 58 19.19 1.89 7.57
CA GLU A 58 20.59 1.57 7.24
C GLU A 58 20.89 1.86 5.77
N GLN A 59 20.00 1.51 4.84
CA GLN A 59 20.20 1.85 3.42
C GLN A 59 20.14 3.34 3.12
N LEU A 60 19.49 4.13 3.98
CA LEU A 60 19.41 5.58 3.87
C LEU A 60 20.68 6.26 4.40
N GLU A 61 21.28 5.72 5.47
CA GLU A 61 22.48 6.28 6.11
C GLU A 61 23.79 5.88 5.40
N ASP A 62 23.83 4.73 4.71
CA ASP A 62 25.04 4.23 4.03
C ASP A 62 25.39 5.00 2.73
N GLY A 63 24.76 6.14 2.46
CA GLY A 63 25.10 7.03 1.34
C GLY A 63 24.96 6.42 -0.06
N LYS A 64 24.40 5.21 -0.17
CA LYS A 64 24.19 4.51 -1.45
C LYS A 64 23.08 5.14 -2.30
N LEU A 65 22.37 6.12 -1.73
CA LEU A 65 21.45 7.01 -2.43
C LEU A 65 22.09 8.40 -2.47
N ASN A 66 22.92 8.62 -3.50
CA ASN A 66 23.48 9.94 -3.78
C ASN A 66 22.36 11.00 -3.80
N GLU A 67 22.57 12.05 -3.01
CA GLU A 67 21.82 13.29 -2.99
C GLU A 67 21.78 13.93 -4.39
N SER A 68 20.80 13.56 -5.20
CA SER A 68 20.22 14.33 -6.32
C SER A 68 19.33 13.43 -7.16
N SER A 69 18.33 12.81 -6.55
CA SER A 69 17.15 12.34 -7.27
C SER A 69 16.04 12.19 -6.25
N SER A 70 14.93 12.86 -6.51
CA SER A 70 13.65 12.65 -5.86
C SER A 70 13.44 11.17 -5.57
N SER A 71 13.61 10.77 -4.30
CA SER A 71 13.25 9.45 -3.81
C SER A 71 11.73 9.35 -3.86
N SER A 72 11.20 9.10 -5.06
CA SER A 72 9.99 8.31 -5.15
C SER A 72 10.25 7.09 -4.30
N LEU A 73 9.38 6.84 -3.34
CA LEU A 73 9.26 5.56 -2.67
C LEU A 73 9.32 4.50 -3.76
N GLN A 74 10.52 3.96 -4.03
CA GLN A 74 10.65 2.69 -4.72
C GLN A 74 10.06 1.74 -3.69
N LEU A 75 8.75 1.58 -3.77
CA LEU A 75 8.03 0.59 -3.02
C LEU A 75 8.76 -0.69 -3.41
N ASP A 76 9.57 -1.21 -2.49
CA ASP A 76 10.49 -2.31 -2.76
C ASP A 76 9.64 -3.49 -3.23
N THR A 77 9.43 -3.55 -4.53
CA THR A 77 8.62 -4.57 -5.20
C THR A 77 9.28 -5.93 -5.01
N ASN A 78 10.59 -5.89 -4.74
CA ASN A 78 11.44 -6.97 -4.26
C ASN A 78 10.98 -7.56 -2.92
N LEU A 79 10.42 -6.81 -1.98
CA LEU A 79 10.03 -7.35 -0.67
C LEU A 79 8.91 -8.41 -0.76
N CYS A 80 7.91 -8.17 -1.63
CA CYS A 80 6.86 -9.17 -1.87
C CYS A 80 7.40 -10.41 -2.58
N GLN A 81 8.28 -10.21 -3.57
CA GLN A 81 8.82 -11.29 -4.38
C GLN A 81 9.86 -12.12 -3.60
N GLU A 82 10.69 -11.47 -2.80
CA GLU A 82 11.67 -12.08 -1.90
C GLU A 82 10.98 -12.84 -0.76
N ALA A 83 9.88 -12.33 -0.22
CA ALA A 83 9.06 -13.06 0.76
C ALA A 83 8.42 -14.33 0.16
N LEU A 84 8.03 -14.29 -1.12
CA LEU A 84 7.52 -15.45 -1.84
C LEU A 84 8.62 -16.47 -2.18
N LEU A 85 9.83 -16.01 -2.53
CA LEU A 85 10.99 -16.86 -2.84
C LEU A 85 11.61 -17.54 -1.62
N LYS A 86 11.46 -16.93 -0.43
CA LYS A 86 11.92 -17.51 0.85
C LYS A 86 11.00 -18.60 1.39
N LEU A 87 9.85 -18.83 0.76
CA LEU A 87 8.95 -19.89 1.18
C LEU A 87 9.53 -21.25 0.75
N PRO A 88 9.55 -22.28 1.63
CA PRO A 88 9.97 -23.62 1.25
C PRO A 88 9.17 -24.12 0.05
N GLU A 89 9.80 -24.82 -0.91
CA GLU A 89 9.13 -25.40 -2.09
C GLU A 89 7.96 -26.33 -1.71
N SER A 90 7.94 -26.84 -0.48
CA SER A 90 6.85 -27.65 0.08
C SER A 90 5.58 -26.86 0.42
N CYS A 91 5.65 -25.52 0.51
CA CYS A 91 4.50 -24.66 0.72
C CYS A 91 3.86 -24.29 -0.62
N GLN A 92 3.01 -25.17 -1.17
CA GLN A 92 2.14 -24.80 -2.29
C GLN A 92 1.19 -23.67 -1.86
N LEU A 93 1.51 -22.43 -2.23
CA LEU A 93 0.65 -21.30 -2.00
C LEU A 93 -0.64 -21.46 -2.80
N HIS A 94 -1.77 -21.16 -2.17
CA HIS A 94 -3.05 -21.19 -2.86
C HIS A 94 -3.03 -20.20 -4.04
N PRO A 95 -3.47 -20.57 -5.25
CA PRO A 95 -3.37 -19.71 -6.45
C PRO A 95 -3.99 -18.32 -6.30
N LEU A 96 -4.99 -18.17 -5.43
CA LEU A 96 -5.58 -16.84 -5.11
C LEU A 96 -4.64 -15.91 -4.34
N ILE A 97 -3.73 -16.47 -3.53
CA ILE A 97 -2.73 -15.70 -2.79
C ILE A 97 -1.65 -15.22 -3.76
N VAL A 98 -1.19 -16.11 -4.65
CA VAL A 98 -0.24 -15.74 -5.71
C VAL A 98 -0.81 -14.62 -6.59
N ASN A 99 -2.04 -14.81 -7.08
CA ASN A 99 -2.73 -13.82 -7.92
C ASN A 99 -3.00 -12.49 -7.17
N TYR A 100 -3.19 -12.52 -5.84
CA TYR A 100 -3.26 -11.30 -5.04
C TYR A 100 -1.97 -10.50 -5.09
N PHE A 101 -0.83 -11.16 -4.88
CA PHE A 101 0.46 -10.48 -4.94
C PHE A 101 0.77 -9.99 -6.35
N ASP A 102 0.49 -10.77 -7.39
CA ASP A 102 0.75 -10.38 -8.78
C ASP A 102 -0.03 -9.11 -9.19
N ILE A 103 -1.35 -9.09 -8.96
CA ILE A 103 -2.18 -7.94 -9.33
C ILE A 103 -1.81 -6.71 -8.48
N THR A 104 -1.53 -6.92 -7.19
CA THR A 104 -1.10 -5.82 -6.30
C THR A 104 0.25 -5.24 -6.74
N LEU A 105 1.20 -6.09 -7.14
CA LEU A 105 2.51 -5.68 -7.63
C LEU A 105 2.37 -4.79 -8.87
N GLU A 106 1.51 -5.20 -9.80
CA GLU A 106 1.25 -4.43 -11.01
C GLU A 106 0.58 -3.08 -10.71
N ALA A 107 -0.38 -3.05 -9.79
CA ALA A 107 -0.98 -1.80 -9.32
C ALA A 107 0.05 -0.87 -8.67
N CYS A 108 1.00 -1.42 -7.89
CA CYS A 108 2.10 -0.64 -7.31
C CYS A 108 3.00 -0.03 -8.38
N ARG A 109 3.37 -0.79 -9.43
CA ARG A 109 4.17 -0.28 -10.55
C ARG A 109 3.48 0.87 -11.29
N ILE A 110 2.18 0.73 -11.54
CA ILE A 110 1.37 1.80 -12.15
C ILE A 110 1.38 3.05 -11.26
N CYS A 111 1.19 2.89 -9.95
CA CYS A 111 1.26 4.01 -9.01
C CYS A 111 2.63 4.70 -9.01
N GLU A 112 3.71 3.92 -9.06
CA GLU A 112 5.08 4.44 -9.14
C GLU A 112 5.31 5.24 -10.42
N LEU A 113 4.89 4.70 -11.57
CA LEU A 113 4.99 5.38 -12.86
C LEU A 113 4.17 6.70 -12.86
N LEU A 114 2.96 6.68 -12.29
CA LEU A 114 2.15 7.89 -12.13
C LEU A 114 2.85 8.94 -11.25
N LEU A 115 3.46 8.51 -10.15
CA LEU A 115 4.19 9.40 -9.25
C LEU A 115 5.40 10.03 -9.93
N GLN A 116 6.19 9.22 -10.66
CA GLN A 116 7.32 9.70 -11.47
C GLN A 116 6.85 10.72 -12.51
N ASN A 117 5.74 10.45 -13.19
CA ASN A 117 5.18 11.39 -14.18
C ASN A 117 4.70 12.71 -13.55
N VAL A 118 4.12 12.67 -12.35
CA VAL A 118 3.76 13.87 -11.59
C VAL A 118 5.01 14.67 -11.22
N GLN A 119 6.05 14.00 -10.72
CA GLN A 119 7.31 14.64 -10.35
C GLN A 119 7.99 15.29 -11.58
N GLN A 120 8.06 14.54 -12.68
CA GLN A 120 8.59 15.04 -13.95
C GLN A 120 7.80 16.23 -14.47
N THR A 121 6.46 16.16 -14.41
CA THR A 121 5.59 17.27 -14.80
C THR A 121 5.87 18.51 -13.95
N ARG A 122 5.99 18.37 -12.62
CA ARG A 122 6.34 19.49 -11.74
C ARG A 122 7.71 20.09 -12.08
N ALA A 123 8.72 19.25 -12.35
CA ALA A 123 10.04 19.71 -12.78
C ALA A 123 9.98 20.48 -14.11
N ASN A 124 9.19 19.97 -15.06
CA ASN A 124 8.94 20.62 -16.35
C ASN A 124 8.26 21.99 -16.18
N TYR A 125 7.22 22.08 -15.35
CA TYR A 125 6.57 23.37 -15.01
C TYR A 125 7.50 24.34 -14.29
N GLY A 126 8.57 23.86 -13.66
CA GLY A 126 9.65 24.70 -13.14
C GLY A 126 10.26 25.62 -14.21
N LYS A 127 10.31 25.18 -15.47
CA LYS A 127 10.77 25.98 -16.62
C LYS A 127 9.86 27.20 -16.87
N ILE A 128 8.54 26.99 -16.86
CA ILE A 128 7.55 28.07 -16.99
C ILE A 128 7.68 29.04 -15.82
N ARG A 129 7.84 28.53 -14.59
CA ARG A 129 8.02 29.39 -13.40
C ARG A 129 9.28 30.26 -13.54
N ARG A 130 10.38 29.72 -14.08
CA ARG A 130 11.59 30.51 -14.37
C ARG A 130 11.35 31.56 -15.45
N ALA A 131 10.66 31.21 -16.54
CA ALA A 131 10.30 32.17 -17.59
C ALA A 131 9.46 33.34 -17.04
N ILE A 132 8.47 33.06 -16.18
CA ILE A 132 7.65 34.10 -15.52
C ILE A 132 8.52 35.00 -14.64
N ARG A 133 9.43 34.44 -13.84
CA ARG A 133 10.34 35.23 -12.99
C ARG A 133 11.24 36.15 -13.82
N LEU A 134 11.76 35.65 -14.93
CA LEU A 134 12.59 36.42 -15.85
C LEU A 134 11.82 37.55 -16.55
N MET A 135 10.50 37.41 -16.72
CA MET A 135 9.64 38.48 -17.25
C MET A 135 9.30 39.55 -16.21
N THR A 136 9.29 39.21 -14.92
CA THR A 136 8.94 40.14 -13.82
C THR A 136 10.09 40.99 -13.30
N ILE A 137 11.34 40.60 -13.54
CA ILE A 137 12.53 41.40 -13.22
C ILE A 137 12.80 42.26 -14.47
N GLU A 138 12.83 43.59 -14.32
CA GLU A 138 12.65 44.63 -15.36
C GLU A 138 13.39 44.44 -16.70
N GLN A 139 12.83 45.09 -17.74
CA GLN A 139 13.10 44.95 -19.17
C GLN A 139 14.50 45.45 -19.64
N GLU A 140 15.58 44.82 -19.21
CA GLU A 140 16.83 44.89 -19.98
C GLU A 140 16.78 43.94 -21.20
N SER A 141 17.24 44.43 -22.35
CA SER A 141 17.09 43.79 -23.67
C SER A 141 17.66 42.36 -23.77
N GLY A 142 18.51 41.95 -22.83
CA GLY A 142 19.05 40.58 -22.71
C GLY A 142 18.11 39.54 -22.08
N HIS A 143 17.06 39.96 -21.36
CA HIS A 143 16.15 39.01 -20.68
C HIS A 143 15.18 38.30 -21.62
N CYS A 144 14.85 38.93 -22.75
CA CYS A 144 13.94 38.36 -23.75
C CYS A 144 14.46 37.03 -24.30
N TYR A 145 15.77 36.94 -24.58
CA TYR A 145 16.41 35.70 -25.04
C TYR A 145 16.32 34.57 -24.01
N ASN A 146 16.54 34.87 -22.72
CA ASN A 146 16.48 33.87 -21.65
C ASN A 146 15.04 33.35 -21.44
N VAL A 147 14.04 34.23 -21.59
CA VAL A 147 12.62 33.83 -21.58
C VAL A 147 12.31 32.90 -22.74
N TYR A 148 12.67 33.27 -23.97
CA TYR A 148 12.46 32.42 -25.14
C TYR A 148 13.18 31.07 -25.02
N ARG A 149 14.39 31.05 -24.47
CA ARG A 149 15.14 29.82 -24.21
C ARG A 149 14.38 28.87 -23.27
N GLU A 150 13.87 29.37 -22.14
CA GLU A 150 13.10 28.55 -21.20
C GLU A 150 11.81 28.03 -21.83
N LEU A 151 11.06 28.88 -22.55
CA LEU A 151 9.82 28.50 -23.23
C LEU A 151 10.07 27.48 -24.35
N ALA A 152 11.10 27.66 -25.17
CA ALA A 152 11.48 26.70 -26.21
C ALA A 152 11.87 25.35 -25.58
N SER A 153 12.62 25.37 -24.48
CA SER A 153 12.99 24.15 -23.75
C SER A 153 11.80 23.46 -23.07
N PHE A 154 10.71 24.19 -22.79
CA PHE A 154 9.47 23.60 -22.30
C PHE A 154 8.65 23.01 -23.45
N ALA A 155 8.54 23.71 -24.56
CA ALA A 155 7.82 23.27 -25.75
C ALA A 155 8.41 22.00 -26.37
N SER A 156 9.71 21.74 -26.18
CA SER A 156 10.37 20.51 -26.62
C SER A 156 10.12 19.29 -25.71
N LEU A 157 9.39 19.45 -24.60
CA LEU A 157 9.10 18.36 -23.67
C LEU A 157 7.84 17.61 -24.09
N ASN A 158 7.92 16.29 -24.08
CA ASN A 158 6.75 15.43 -24.26
C ASN A 158 5.87 15.42 -23.01
N ASN A 159 4.58 15.12 -23.20
CA ASN A 159 3.66 14.92 -22.09
C ASN A 159 4.10 13.70 -21.27
N SER A 160 4.50 13.91 -20.01
CA SER A 160 4.96 12.84 -19.11
C SER A 160 3.93 11.72 -18.94
N PHE A 161 2.63 12.01 -19.03
CA PHE A 161 1.57 11.01 -18.88
C PHE A 161 1.32 10.15 -20.13
N SER A 162 1.95 10.47 -21.27
CA SER A 162 1.83 9.65 -22.48
C SER A 162 2.38 8.21 -22.32
N VAL A 163 3.25 8.00 -21.32
CA VAL A 163 3.85 6.69 -21.02
C VAL A 163 2.84 5.76 -20.33
N VAL A 164 1.85 6.29 -19.61
CA VAL A 164 0.87 5.47 -18.88
C VAL A 164 -0.28 5.11 -19.82
N ASN A 165 -0.34 3.83 -20.21
CA ASN A 165 -1.43 3.34 -21.04
C ASN A 165 -2.71 3.21 -20.21
N GLN A 166 -3.76 3.94 -20.61
CA GLN A 166 -5.07 3.87 -19.97
C GLN A 166 -5.64 2.45 -19.94
N VAL A 167 -5.32 1.63 -20.95
CA VAL A 167 -5.72 0.21 -21.02
C VAL A 167 -5.13 -0.58 -19.87
N GLN A 168 -3.83 -0.41 -19.56
CA GLN A 168 -3.18 -1.13 -18.46
C GLN A 168 -3.82 -0.82 -17.10
N ILE A 169 -4.19 0.44 -16.85
CA ILE A 169 -4.89 0.82 -15.61
C ILE A 169 -6.23 0.09 -15.49
N LEU A 170 -6.99 0.02 -16.58
CA LEU A 170 -8.29 -0.64 -16.60
C LEU A 170 -8.15 -2.15 -16.39
N ASP A 171 -7.20 -2.78 -17.07
CA ASP A 171 -6.93 -4.22 -16.95
C ASP A 171 -6.53 -4.60 -15.51
N THR A 172 -5.64 -3.82 -14.87
CA THR A 172 -5.25 -4.04 -13.46
C THR A 172 -6.44 -3.90 -12.52
N ARG A 173 -7.30 -2.91 -12.75
CA ARG A 173 -8.51 -2.70 -11.93
C ARG A 173 -9.48 -3.87 -12.09
N GLU A 174 -9.76 -4.31 -13.31
CA GLU A 174 -10.63 -5.45 -13.56
C GLU A 174 -10.07 -6.74 -12.93
N GLY A 175 -8.76 -6.94 -13.01
CA GLY A 175 -8.07 -8.02 -12.30
C GLY A 175 -8.36 -8.01 -10.79
N HIS A 176 -8.24 -6.86 -10.13
CA HIS A 176 -8.54 -6.72 -8.71
C HIS A 176 -10.01 -7.02 -8.38
N ASP A 177 -10.96 -6.54 -9.19
CA ASP A 177 -12.38 -6.79 -8.98
C ASP A 177 -12.73 -8.28 -9.09
N LEU A 178 -12.16 -8.96 -10.10
CA LEU A 178 -12.32 -10.42 -10.28
C LEU A 178 -11.70 -11.20 -9.12
N LEU A 179 -10.51 -10.81 -8.66
CA LEU A 179 -9.85 -11.45 -7.52
C LEU A 179 -10.66 -11.28 -6.24
N LEU A 180 -11.15 -10.08 -5.96
CA LEU A 180 -11.98 -9.78 -4.80
C LEU A 180 -13.26 -10.64 -4.81
N GLN A 181 -13.88 -10.80 -5.97
CA GLN A 181 -15.04 -11.67 -6.14
C GLN A 181 -14.70 -13.13 -5.81
N LYS A 182 -13.60 -13.66 -6.35
CA LYS A 182 -13.14 -15.04 -6.10
C LYS A 182 -12.80 -15.27 -4.62
N LEU A 183 -12.04 -14.37 -4.00
CA LEU A 183 -11.71 -14.41 -2.57
C LEU A 183 -12.97 -14.37 -1.70
N SER A 184 -13.89 -13.46 -2.00
CA SER A 184 -15.17 -13.35 -1.29
C SER A 184 -16.00 -14.63 -1.36
N LEU A 185 -16.02 -15.28 -2.53
CA LEU A 185 -16.72 -16.56 -2.71
C LEU A 185 -16.06 -17.68 -1.90
N GLN A 186 -14.73 -17.80 -1.93
CA GLN A 186 -14.02 -18.81 -1.16
C GLN A 186 -14.17 -18.59 0.35
N PHE A 187 -14.04 -17.35 0.81
CA PHE A 187 -14.26 -17.01 2.22
C PHE A 187 -15.67 -17.40 2.67
N ARG A 188 -16.70 -17.13 1.86
CA ARG A 188 -18.08 -17.59 2.14
C ARG A 188 -18.18 -19.10 2.21
N ARG A 189 -17.53 -19.84 1.30
CA ARG A 189 -17.52 -21.32 1.31
C ARG A 189 -16.86 -21.88 2.56
N VAL A 190 -15.67 -21.39 2.91
CA VAL A 190 -14.95 -21.79 4.12
C VAL A 190 -15.75 -21.45 5.37
N LYS A 191 -16.33 -20.25 5.45
CA LYS A 191 -17.19 -19.84 6.56
C LYS A 191 -18.43 -20.73 6.70
N LYS A 192 -19.06 -21.14 5.60
CA LYS A 192 -20.19 -22.09 5.62
C LYS A 192 -19.74 -23.45 6.15
N ARG A 193 -18.63 -24.00 5.66
CA ARG A 193 -18.06 -25.27 6.15
C ARG A 193 -17.74 -25.22 7.64
N MET A 194 -17.11 -24.14 8.10
CA MET A 194 -16.80 -23.93 9.52
C MET A 194 -18.07 -23.87 10.39
N LYS A 195 -19.14 -23.22 9.90
CA LYS A 195 -20.43 -23.21 10.60
C LYS A 195 -21.03 -24.60 10.72
N ILE A 196 -21.05 -25.36 9.61
CA ILE A 196 -21.56 -26.74 9.61
C ILE A 196 -20.75 -27.61 10.57
N LEU A 197 -19.41 -27.54 10.52
CA LEU A 197 -18.53 -28.28 11.42
C LEU A 197 -18.81 -27.95 12.90
N LYS A 198 -19.01 -26.66 13.23
CA LYS A 198 -19.38 -26.24 14.58
C LYS A 198 -20.74 -26.79 15.01
N THR A 199 -21.72 -26.82 14.12
CA THR A 199 -23.05 -27.40 14.42
C THR A 199 -22.96 -28.90 14.61
N CYS A 200 -22.28 -29.63 13.71
CA CYS A 200 -22.07 -31.07 13.83
C CYS A 200 -21.34 -31.43 15.13
N LYS A 201 -20.32 -30.66 15.52
CA LYS A 201 -19.61 -30.87 16.78
C LYS A 201 -20.54 -30.77 18.00
N ARG A 202 -21.42 -29.75 18.04
CA ARG A 202 -22.41 -29.60 19.12
C ARG A 202 -23.43 -30.73 19.16
N VAL A 203 -23.88 -31.20 17.99
CA VAL A 203 -24.83 -32.31 17.90
C VAL A 203 -24.16 -33.61 18.38
N LEU A 204 -22.91 -33.85 18.00
CA LEU A 204 -22.16 -35.02 18.46
C LEU A 204 -21.95 -35.02 19.98
N GLU A 205 -21.65 -33.86 20.57
CA GLU A 205 -21.54 -33.68 22.02
C GLU A 205 -22.87 -33.94 22.75
N LEU A 206 -24.01 -33.63 22.13
CA LEU A 206 -25.35 -33.86 22.70
C LEU A 206 -25.85 -35.31 22.57
N VAL A 207 -25.36 -36.06 21.58
CA VAL A 207 -25.77 -37.46 21.30
C VAL A 207 -24.94 -38.48 22.10
N LEU A 208 -23.77 -38.07 22.60
CA LEU A 208 -22.88 -38.90 23.42
C LEU A 208 -23.05 -38.68 24.94
N GLN A 209 -24.10 -37.97 25.36
CA GLN A 209 -24.53 -37.76 26.75
C GLN A 209 -25.78 -38.58 27.05
#